data_AF-A0A7R9SXT6-F1
#
_entry.id   AF-A0A7R9SXT6-F1
#
_cell.length_a   1.000
_cell.length_b   1.000
_cell.length_c   1.000
_cell.angle_alpha   90.00
_cell.angle_beta   90.00
_cell.angle_gamma   90.00
#
_symmetry.space_group_name_H-M   'P 1'
#
loop_
_entity.id
_entity.type
_entity.pdbx_description
1 polymer ?
#
loop_
_entity_poly.entity_id
_entity_poly.type
_entity_poly.pdbx_seq_one_letter_code
_entity_poly.pdbx_strand_id
1 'polypeptide(L)'
;GCTYLTCPPDGGVYDAYPTEGGHTEFAPRTNLEIEMLKHLMAQFDTIHRISDERIVSGRGIHAVYGFMRKRFPEKVDAELDAAIEEAGDMAGGTIAQNIDNNVLCKWTMEVFWSTYGSAVGSAALKYLPYGGLYIAGGIAPKNIERMFDERDVAFWGDVTHTEKKSFRTGFLPAYNDKGRVRGVLDSIPLYVVLAEDVGQRGAKLMAYRLLGRVVSSGL
;
A
#
# COMPACT_ATOMS: atom_id res chain seq x y z
N GLY A 1 1.60 -2.33 9.09
CA GLY A 1 2.77 -2.11 9.97
C GLY A 1 3.95 -1.50 9.24
N CYS A 2 4.89 -0.89 9.96
CA CYS A 2 6.16 -0.37 9.42
C CYS A 2 7.30 -0.66 10.42
N THR A 3 8.54 -0.71 9.98
CA THR A 3 9.70 -0.95 10.86
C THR A 3 10.88 -0.20 10.26
N TYR A 4 11.68 0.45 11.10
CA TYR A 4 12.96 1.01 10.66
C TYR A 4 14.11 0.19 11.23
N LEU A 5 15.16 0.06 10.43
CA LEU A 5 16.38 -0.66 10.79
C LEU A 5 17.51 0.36 10.89
N THR A 6 18.27 0.33 11.99
CA THR A 6 19.48 1.15 12.15
C THR A 6 20.68 0.28 12.41
N CYS A 7 21.87 0.75 12.06
CA CYS A 7 23.14 0.10 12.36
C CYS A 7 24.14 1.14 12.89
N PRO A 8 25.20 0.73 13.61
CA PRO A 8 26.25 1.64 14.05
C PRO A 8 26.93 2.40 12.88
N PRO A 9 27.49 3.60 13.12
CA PRO A 9 28.12 4.42 12.07
C PRO A 9 29.29 3.74 11.33
N ASP A 10 30.00 2.84 11.99
CA ASP A 10 31.07 2.00 11.45
C ASP A 10 30.57 0.72 10.77
N GLY A 11 29.25 0.60 10.62
CA GLY A 11 28.58 -0.56 10.07
C GLY A 11 28.30 -1.64 11.11
N GLY A 12 27.90 -2.82 10.64
CA GLY A 12 27.65 -3.97 11.50
C GLY A 12 26.20 -4.39 11.51
N VAL A 13 25.73 -4.85 12.67
CA VAL A 13 24.45 -5.52 12.80
C VAL A 13 23.32 -4.50 12.87
N TYR A 14 22.29 -4.70 12.04
CA TYR A 14 21.06 -3.93 12.14
C TYR A 14 20.21 -4.37 13.33
N ASP A 15 19.71 -3.37 14.05
CA ASP A 15 18.64 -3.49 15.03
C ASP A 15 17.30 -3.05 14.42
N ALA A 16 16.23 -3.73 14.82
CA ALA A 16 14.89 -3.49 14.30
C ALA A 16 14.03 -2.75 15.32
N TYR A 17 13.37 -1.69 14.88
CA TYR A 17 12.48 -0.88 15.68
C TYR A 17 11.05 -0.97 15.14
N PRO A 18 10.20 -1.81 15.75
CA PRO A 18 8.85 -2.01 15.27
C PRO A 18 8.00 -0.75 15.46
N THR A 19 7.07 -0.52 14.54
CA THR A 19 6.13 0.60 14.60
C THR A 19 4.76 0.21 14.08
N GLU A 20 3.74 0.96 14.49
CA GLU A 20 2.36 0.81 14.00
C GLU A 20 2.05 1.71 12.81
N GLY A 21 3.04 1.94 11.93
CA GLY A 21 2.92 2.91 10.82
C GLY A 21 1.79 2.65 9.82
N GLY A 22 1.17 1.46 9.80
CA GLY A 22 -0.04 1.21 8.98
C GLY A 22 -1.32 1.84 9.56
N HIS A 23 -1.29 2.18 10.84
CA HIS A 23 -2.41 2.80 11.55
C HIS A 23 -2.40 4.33 11.44
N THR A 24 -1.49 4.94 10.69
CA THR A 24 -1.50 6.38 10.39
C THR A 24 -2.68 6.77 9.50
N GLU A 25 -2.98 8.06 9.44
CA GLU A 25 -4.08 8.64 8.68
C GLU A 25 -3.92 8.45 7.17
N PHE A 26 -4.97 7.95 6.53
CA PHE A 26 -5.15 8.07 5.08
C PHE A 26 -5.28 9.55 4.70
N ALA A 27 -4.45 9.99 3.76
CA ALA A 27 -4.47 11.35 3.22
C ALA A 27 -5.06 11.36 1.80
N PRO A 28 -6.35 11.67 1.61
CA PRO A 28 -6.97 11.69 0.28
C PRO A 28 -6.38 12.80 -0.60
N ARG A 29 -6.12 12.48 -1.86
CA ARG A 29 -5.47 13.35 -2.86
C ARG A 29 -6.39 13.75 -4.02
N THR A 30 -7.55 13.11 -4.15
CA THR A 30 -8.53 13.37 -5.22
C THR A 30 -9.93 13.52 -4.65
N ASN A 31 -10.86 14.11 -5.42
CA ASN A 31 -12.26 14.22 -5.02
C ASN A 31 -12.89 12.84 -4.78
N LEU A 32 -12.56 11.85 -5.62
CA LEU A 32 -13.05 10.48 -5.40
C LEU A 32 -12.48 9.89 -4.10
N GLU A 33 -11.21 10.12 -3.79
CA GLU A 33 -10.61 9.69 -2.53
C GLU A 33 -11.24 10.39 -1.31
N ILE A 34 -11.69 11.65 -1.45
CA ILE A 34 -12.46 12.37 -0.41
C ILE A 34 -13.86 11.76 -0.22
N GLU A 35 -14.55 11.42 -1.32
CA GLU A 35 -15.83 10.69 -1.26
C GLU A 35 -15.66 9.32 -0.61
N MET A 36 -14.60 8.59 -1.00
CA MET A 36 -14.25 7.31 -0.42
C MET A 36 -13.94 7.42 1.07
N LEU A 37 -13.19 8.44 1.51
CA LEU A 37 -12.95 8.69 2.93
C LEU A 37 -14.26 8.79 3.71
N LYS A 38 -15.23 9.60 3.23
CA LYS A 38 -16.54 9.74 3.88
C LYS A 38 -17.31 8.41 3.90
N HIS A 39 -17.24 7.65 2.81
CA HIS A 39 -17.87 6.34 2.73
C HIS A 39 -17.29 5.38 3.77
N LEU A 40 -15.96 5.25 3.83
CA LEU A 40 -15.26 4.37 4.76
C LEU A 40 -15.47 4.80 6.21
N MET A 41 -15.52 6.11 6.49
CA MET A 41 -15.88 6.65 7.81
C MET A 41 -17.24 6.16 8.28
N ALA A 42 -18.26 6.21 7.40
CA ALA A 42 -19.57 5.65 7.69
C ALA A 42 -19.55 4.12 7.83
N GLN A 43 -18.83 3.41 6.96
CA GLN A 43 -18.71 1.95 7.01
C GLN A 43 -18.09 1.43 8.31
N PHE A 44 -17.06 2.13 8.82
CA PHE A 44 -16.36 1.75 10.05
C PHE A 44 -16.87 2.49 11.30
N ASP A 45 -18.02 3.18 11.20
CA ASP A 45 -18.65 3.93 12.29
C ASP A 45 -17.67 4.86 13.02
N THR A 46 -17.01 5.75 12.27
CA THR A 46 -16.07 6.73 12.81
C THR A 46 -16.25 8.10 12.19
N ILE A 47 -16.05 9.15 13.00
CA ILE A 47 -16.17 10.56 12.57
C ILE A 47 -14.82 11.25 12.38
N HIS A 48 -13.70 10.55 12.58
CA HIS A 48 -12.37 11.17 12.66
C HIS A 48 -11.50 10.89 11.44
N ARG A 49 -11.07 9.63 11.27
CA ARG A 49 -10.08 9.25 10.27
C ARG A 49 -10.25 7.82 9.83
N ILE A 50 -9.66 7.52 8.69
CA ILE A 50 -9.42 6.17 8.20
C ILE A 50 -7.91 5.94 8.24
N SER A 51 -7.47 4.75 8.66
CA SER A 51 -6.05 4.42 8.62
C SER A 51 -5.63 3.96 7.22
N ASP A 52 -4.36 4.14 6.88
CA ASP A 52 -3.80 3.60 5.62
C ASP A 52 -4.12 2.10 5.48
N GLU A 53 -3.99 1.31 6.55
CA GLU A 53 -4.27 -0.13 6.52
C GLU A 53 -5.73 -0.52 6.18
N ARG A 54 -6.69 0.39 6.41
CA ARG A 54 -8.10 0.17 6.02
C ARG A 54 -8.31 0.26 4.50
N ILE A 55 -7.27 0.67 3.76
CA ILE A 55 -7.26 0.77 2.29
C ILE A 55 -6.14 -0.11 1.73
N VAL A 56 -4.93 0.03 2.27
CA VAL A 56 -3.69 -0.65 1.85
C VAL A 56 -3.55 -2.00 2.56
N SER A 57 -4.52 -2.89 2.33
CA SER A 57 -4.49 -4.29 2.78
C SER A 57 -5.43 -5.14 1.92
N GLY A 58 -5.39 -6.47 2.08
CA GLY A 58 -6.33 -7.36 1.37
C GLY A 58 -7.80 -7.03 1.69
N ARG A 59 -8.11 -6.77 2.97
CA ARG A 59 -9.44 -6.31 3.40
C ARG A 59 -9.73 -4.88 2.94
N GLY A 60 -8.71 -4.03 2.87
CA GLY A 60 -8.83 -2.68 2.34
C GLY A 60 -9.18 -2.64 0.86
N ILE A 61 -8.65 -3.55 0.04
CA ILE A 61 -9.05 -3.70 -1.37
C ILE A 61 -10.55 -3.97 -1.48
N HIS A 62 -11.10 -4.87 -0.65
CA HIS A 62 -12.53 -5.14 -0.61
C HIS A 62 -13.34 -3.91 -0.16
N ALA A 63 -12.87 -3.16 0.83
CA ALA A 63 -13.52 -1.92 1.26
C ALA A 63 -13.56 -0.85 0.14
N VAL A 64 -12.46 -0.68 -0.61
CA VAL A 64 -12.40 0.20 -1.79
C VAL A 64 -13.37 -0.28 -2.87
N TYR A 65 -13.44 -1.59 -3.14
CA TYR A 65 -14.41 -2.16 -4.07
C TYR A 65 -15.86 -1.91 -3.63
N GLY A 66 -16.15 -2.06 -2.34
CA GLY A 66 -17.46 -1.72 -1.74
C GLY A 66 -17.88 -0.27 -2.01
N PHE A 67 -16.95 0.67 -1.87
CA PHE A 67 -17.18 2.06 -2.28
C PHE A 67 -17.44 2.19 -3.78
N MET A 68 -16.61 1.57 -4.62
CA MET A 68 -16.72 1.65 -6.09
C MET A 68 -18.05 1.12 -6.61
N ARG A 69 -18.50 -0.06 -6.15
CA ARG A 69 -19.79 -0.63 -6.57
C ARG A 69 -20.99 0.20 -6.10
N LYS A 70 -20.91 0.85 -4.93
CA LYS A 70 -21.93 1.78 -4.45
C LYS A 70 -21.97 3.06 -5.30
N ARG A 71 -20.80 3.56 -5.70
CA ARG A 71 -20.66 4.82 -6.47
C ARG A 71 -21.02 4.66 -7.94
N PHE A 72 -20.81 3.47 -8.51
CA PHE A 72 -21.04 3.13 -9.92
C PHE A 72 -21.87 1.83 -10.03
N PRO A 73 -23.13 1.83 -9.55
CA PRO A 73 -23.97 0.63 -9.55
C PRO A 73 -24.22 0.07 -10.95
N GLU A 74 -24.16 0.90 -11.99
CA GLU A 74 -24.32 0.51 -13.39
C GLU A 74 -23.13 -0.27 -13.97
N LYS A 75 -22.00 -0.32 -13.25
CA LYS A 75 -20.79 -1.07 -13.64
C LYS A 75 -20.65 -2.40 -12.91
N VAL A 76 -21.58 -2.72 -12.03
CA VAL A 76 -21.55 -3.95 -11.24
C VAL A 76 -21.88 -5.14 -12.14
N ASP A 77 -20.97 -6.09 -12.17
CA ASP A 77 -21.20 -7.43 -12.70
C ASP A 77 -21.75 -8.29 -11.56
N ALA A 78 -23.02 -8.70 -11.66
CA ALA A 78 -23.71 -9.36 -10.57
C ALA A 78 -23.11 -10.72 -10.19
N GLU A 79 -22.59 -11.48 -11.16
CA GLU A 79 -21.99 -12.80 -10.90
C GLU A 79 -20.64 -12.64 -10.20
N LEU A 80 -19.82 -11.71 -10.68
CA LEU A 80 -18.53 -11.41 -10.05
C LEU A 80 -18.70 -10.78 -8.66
N ASP A 81 -19.68 -9.88 -8.47
CA ASP A 81 -19.95 -9.25 -7.17
C ASP A 81 -20.32 -10.31 -6.12
N ALA A 82 -21.18 -11.26 -6.48
CA ALA A 82 -21.53 -12.38 -5.61
C ALA A 82 -20.30 -13.24 -5.26
N ALA A 83 -19.44 -13.55 -6.24
CA ALA A 83 -18.22 -14.32 -6.02
C ALA A 83 -17.19 -13.58 -5.13
N ILE A 84 -17.09 -12.25 -5.25
CA ILE A 84 -16.22 -11.42 -4.41
C ILE A 84 -16.70 -11.45 -2.96
N GLU A 85 -18.01 -11.30 -2.73
CA GLU A 85 -18.58 -11.34 -1.38
C GLU A 85 -18.47 -12.74 -0.75
N GLU A 86 -18.65 -13.81 -1.53
CA GLU A 86 -18.48 -15.20 -1.04
C GLU A 86 -17.02 -15.52 -0.67
N ALA A 87 -16.04 -14.88 -1.33
CA ALA A 87 -14.62 -15.10 -1.07
C ALA A 87 -14.15 -14.62 0.32
N GLY A 88 -14.94 -13.80 1.03
CA GLY A 88 -14.65 -13.37 2.41
C GLY A 88 -13.27 -12.71 2.55
N ASP A 89 -12.40 -13.27 3.39
CA ASP A 89 -11.03 -12.75 3.59
C ASP A 89 -10.16 -12.78 2.31
N MET A 90 -10.54 -13.57 1.31
CA MET A 90 -9.86 -13.66 0.01
C MET A 90 -10.40 -12.68 -1.03
N ALA A 91 -11.43 -11.89 -0.72
CA ALA A 91 -12.08 -10.95 -1.66
C ALA A 91 -11.06 -10.02 -2.35
N GLY A 92 -10.09 -9.47 -1.62
CA GLY A 92 -9.04 -8.63 -2.20
C GLY A 92 -8.19 -9.35 -3.25
N GLY A 93 -7.95 -10.65 -3.07
CA GLY A 93 -7.28 -11.49 -4.06
C GLY A 93 -8.14 -11.73 -5.30
N THR A 94 -9.43 -12.03 -5.11
CA THR A 94 -10.40 -12.20 -6.21
C THR A 94 -10.50 -10.93 -7.05
N ILE A 95 -10.57 -9.76 -6.42
CA ILE A 95 -10.57 -8.46 -7.09
C ILE A 95 -9.29 -8.25 -7.90
N ALA A 96 -8.13 -8.52 -7.31
CA ALA A 96 -6.83 -8.36 -7.99
C ALA A 96 -6.67 -9.30 -9.19
N GLN A 97 -7.26 -10.50 -9.16
CA GLN A 97 -7.22 -11.46 -10.27
C GLN A 97 -8.12 -11.05 -11.46
N ASN A 98 -9.12 -10.19 -11.23
CA ASN A 98 -10.11 -9.80 -12.23
C ASN A 98 -9.88 -8.40 -12.80
N ILE A 99 -8.70 -7.80 -12.59
CA ILE A 99 -8.38 -6.44 -13.07
C ILE A 99 -8.58 -6.29 -14.58
N ASP A 100 -8.18 -7.29 -15.37
CA ASP A 100 -8.23 -7.18 -16.84
C ASP A 100 -9.63 -7.53 -17.41
N ASN A 101 -10.50 -8.11 -16.59
CA ASN A 101 -11.83 -8.59 -16.99
C ASN A 101 -12.98 -7.73 -16.45
N ASN A 102 -12.73 -6.89 -15.44
CA ASN A 102 -13.78 -6.10 -14.80
C ASN A 102 -13.30 -4.67 -14.46
N VAL A 103 -14.10 -3.67 -14.88
CA VAL A 103 -13.75 -2.25 -14.73
C VAL A 103 -13.71 -1.79 -13.28
N LEU A 104 -14.61 -2.28 -12.41
CA LEU A 104 -14.59 -1.93 -10.99
C LEU A 104 -13.36 -2.53 -10.30
N CYS A 105 -13.02 -3.78 -10.60
CA CYS A 105 -11.79 -4.40 -10.09
C CYS A 105 -10.55 -3.61 -10.50
N LYS A 106 -10.50 -3.15 -11.75
CA LYS A 106 -9.43 -2.28 -12.25
C LYS A 106 -9.33 -0.98 -11.47
N TRP A 107 -10.43 -0.22 -11.38
CA TRP A 107 -10.45 1.06 -10.67
C TRP A 107 -10.14 0.93 -9.18
N THR A 108 -10.65 -0.12 -8.54
CA THR A 108 -10.31 -0.46 -7.15
C THR A 108 -8.81 -0.63 -6.97
N MET A 109 -8.17 -1.40 -7.85
CA MET A 109 -6.74 -1.65 -7.76
C MET A 109 -5.92 -0.39 -8.09
N GLU A 110 -6.39 0.48 -8.97
CA GLU A 110 -5.76 1.77 -9.23
C GLU A 110 -5.76 2.69 -8.00
N VAL A 111 -6.88 2.78 -7.27
CA VAL A 111 -6.94 3.47 -5.97
C VAL A 111 -5.97 2.84 -4.99
N PHE A 112 -6.02 1.50 -4.84
CA PHE A 112 -5.14 0.78 -3.93
C PHE A 112 -3.66 1.11 -4.18
N TRP A 113 -3.21 1.03 -5.43
CA TRP A 113 -1.83 1.32 -5.79
C TRP A 113 -1.46 2.79 -5.56
N SER A 114 -2.35 3.73 -5.91
CA SER A 114 -2.14 5.17 -5.65
C SER A 114 -2.02 5.46 -4.15
N THR A 115 -2.94 4.94 -3.33
CA THR A 115 -2.89 5.12 -1.88
C THR A 115 -1.65 4.46 -1.27
N TYR A 116 -1.29 3.27 -1.74
CA TYR A 116 -0.10 2.57 -1.27
C TYR A 116 1.18 3.35 -1.59
N GLY A 117 1.35 3.79 -2.84
CA GLY A 117 2.48 4.62 -3.24
C GLY A 117 2.56 5.90 -2.42
N SER A 118 1.42 6.58 -2.23
CA SER A 118 1.36 7.80 -1.42
C SER A 118 1.83 7.57 0.01
N ALA A 119 1.33 6.51 0.68
CA ALA A 119 1.71 6.16 2.05
C ALA A 119 3.21 5.84 2.16
N VAL A 120 3.74 5.04 1.23
CA VAL A 120 5.17 4.68 1.19
C VAL A 120 6.04 5.91 0.94
N GLY A 121 5.64 6.82 0.04
CA GLY A 121 6.37 8.06 -0.22
C GLY A 121 6.35 8.99 0.99
N SER A 122 5.25 9.04 1.73
CA SER A 122 5.16 9.80 2.99
C SER A 122 6.07 9.19 4.07
N ALA A 123 6.16 7.86 4.15
CA ALA A 123 7.11 7.19 5.03
C ALA A 123 8.56 7.49 4.64
N ALA A 124 8.88 7.47 3.34
CA ALA A 124 10.21 7.80 2.83
C ALA A 124 10.67 9.20 3.26
N LEU A 125 9.79 10.20 3.20
CA LEU A 125 10.11 11.56 3.66
C LEU A 125 10.23 11.70 5.18
N LYS A 126 9.50 10.87 5.95
CA LYS A 126 9.56 10.88 7.42
C LYS A 126 10.86 10.26 7.94
N TYR A 127 11.31 9.17 7.32
CA TYR A 127 12.42 8.37 7.84
C TYR A 127 13.74 8.59 7.09
N LEU A 128 13.71 9.13 5.88
CA LEU A 128 14.87 9.33 5.01
C LEU A 128 15.79 8.08 4.94
N PRO A 129 15.25 6.89 4.59
CA PRO A 129 16.00 5.64 4.63
C PRO A 129 16.96 5.51 3.44
N TYR A 130 18.04 6.28 3.43
CA TYR A 130 19.02 6.27 2.33
C TYR A 130 19.72 4.91 2.15
N GLY A 131 19.73 4.05 3.18
CA GLY A 131 20.17 2.66 3.09
C GLY A 131 19.17 1.72 2.38
N GLY A 132 17.99 2.23 2.03
CA GLY A 132 16.96 1.50 1.30
C GLY A 132 15.62 1.46 2.03
N LEU A 133 14.55 1.56 1.26
CA LEU A 133 13.16 1.34 1.66
C LEU A 133 12.68 0.01 1.09
N TYR A 134 12.24 -0.90 1.96
CA TYR A 134 11.88 -2.26 1.59
C TYR A 134 10.38 -2.47 1.74
N ILE A 135 9.72 -2.84 0.63
CA ILE A 135 8.33 -3.24 0.61
C ILE A 135 8.26 -4.75 0.81
N ALA A 136 7.71 -5.16 1.95
CA ALA A 136 7.46 -6.56 2.29
C ALA A 136 5.95 -6.82 2.40
N GLY A 137 5.54 -8.06 2.14
CA GLY A 137 4.15 -8.51 2.23
C GLY A 137 3.70 -9.29 0.99
N GLY A 138 2.51 -9.89 1.03
CA GLY A 138 2.07 -10.83 -0.01
C GLY A 138 1.54 -10.21 -1.30
N ILE A 139 1.14 -8.93 -1.28
CA ILE A 139 0.51 -8.27 -2.45
C ILE A 139 1.56 -7.76 -3.44
N ALA A 140 2.58 -7.05 -2.95
CA ALA A 140 3.58 -6.39 -3.80
C ALA A 140 4.40 -7.37 -4.69
N PRO A 141 4.97 -8.47 -4.17
CA PRO A 141 5.77 -9.40 -4.97
C PRO A 141 4.99 -10.04 -6.12
N LYS A 142 3.69 -10.26 -5.93
CA LYS A 142 2.79 -10.85 -6.93
C LYS A 142 2.37 -9.86 -8.03
N ASN A 143 2.70 -8.58 -7.88
CA ASN A 143 2.21 -7.50 -8.73
C ASN A 143 3.32 -6.51 -9.11
N ILE A 144 4.58 -6.93 -9.13
CA ILE A 144 5.75 -6.05 -9.35
C ILE A 144 5.62 -5.26 -10.64
N GLU A 145 5.29 -5.93 -11.76
CA GLU A 145 5.10 -5.25 -13.05
C GLU A 145 4.08 -4.11 -12.91
N ARG A 146 2.95 -4.37 -12.26
CA ARG A 146 1.88 -3.39 -12.03
C ARG A 146 2.28 -2.24 -11.08
N MET A 147 3.23 -2.47 -10.16
CA MET A 147 3.73 -1.44 -9.25
C MET A 147 4.68 -0.45 -9.94
N PHE A 148 5.51 -0.96 -10.86
CA PHE A 148 6.54 -0.18 -11.54
C PHE A 148 6.13 0.31 -12.94
N ASP A 149 5.00 -0.17 -13.46
CA ASP A 149 4.43 0.30 -14.73
C ASP A 149 3.85 1.72 -14.58
N GLU A 150 4.33 2.65 -15.42
CA GLU A 150 3.81 4.00 -15.53
C GLU A 150 2.60 4.00 -16.46
N ARG A 151 1.42 3.75 -15.90
CA ARG A 151 0.19 3.69 -16.70
C ARG A 151 -0.47 5.07 -16.79
N ASP A 152 -0.58 5.56 -18.02
CA ASP A 152 -1.60 6.54 -18.39
C ASP A 152 -2.95 5.81 -18.42
N VAL A 153 -3.57 5.66 -17.25
CA VAL A 153 -4.95 5.20 -17.22
C VAL A 153 -5.84 6.34 -17.67
N ALA A 154 -6.43 6.14 -18.85
CA ALA A 154 -7.52 6.98 -19.30
C ALA A 154 -8.69 6.84 -18.32
N PHE A 155 -8.95 7.93 -17.60
CA PHE A 155 -10.25 8.36 -17.07
C PHE A 155 -10.56 8.12 -15.58
N TRP A 156 -10.72 9.23 -14.86
CA TRP A 156 -11.59 9.38 -13.69
C TRP A 156 -12.75 10.25 -14.15
N GLY A 157 -14.00 9.81 -13.95
CA GLY A 157 -15.21 10.42 -14.52
C GLY A 157 -15.61 11.81 -14.05
N ASP A 158 -14.65 12.70 -13.75
CA ASP A 158 -14.92 14.12 -13.45
C ASP A 158 -13.67 15.02 -13.64
N VAL A 159 -12.97 14.89 -14.76
CA VAL A 159 -12.02 15.92 -15.21
C VAL A 159 -12.64 16.60 -16.43
N THR A 160 -13.24 17.76 -16.19
CA THR A 160 -13.60 18.67 -17.28
C THR A 160 -12.38 18.88 -18.16
N HIS A 161 -12.61 18.70 -19.45
CA HIS A 161 -11.64 18.50 -20.50
C HIS A 161 -10.94 19.81 -20.87
N THR A 162 -10.17 20.43 -19.95
CA THR A 162 -9.56 21.74 -20.23
C THR A 162 -8.09 21.90 -19.93
N GLU A 163 -7.43 21.01 -19.17
CA GLU A 163 -5.96 21.08 -19.06
C GLU A 163 -5.30 19.70 -19.18
N LYS A 164 -4.41 19.58 -20.17
CA LYS A 164 -3.55 18.43 -20.46
C LYS A 164 -2.52 18.20 -19.34
N LYS A 165 -2.95 17.88 -18.13
CA LYS A 165 -2.10 17.23 -17.13
C LYS A 165 -2.58 15.78 -17.03
N SER A 166 -1.88 14.88 -17.73
CA SER A 166 -2.06 13.44 -17.49
C SER A 166 -1.84 13.21 -16.00
N PHE A 167 -2.90 12.79 -15.30
CA PHE A 167 -2.78 12.36 -13.92
C PHE A 167 -2.33 10.90 -13.96
N ARG A 168 -1.02 10.68 -13.85
CA ARG A 168 -0.47 9.32 -13.76
C ARG A 168 -0.92 8.71 -12.44
N THR A 169 -1.60 7.57 -12.49
CA THR A 169 -2.01 6.83 -11.30
C THR A 169 -1.09 5.64 -11.06
N GLY A 170 -1.29 4.95 -9.93
CA GLY A 170 -0.50 3.80 -9.57
C GLY A 170 0.58 4.12 -8.55
N PHE A 171 1.36 3.10 -8.21
CA PHE A 171 2.25 3.13 -7.06
C PHE A 171 3.38 4.15 -7.24
N LEU A 172 4.19 4.03 -8.29
CA LEU A 172 5.35 4.92 -8.49
C LEU A 172 4.95 6.39 -8.67
N PRO A 173 3.97 6.75 -9.51
CA PRO A 173 3.54 8.14 -9.63
C PRO A 173 3.07 8.74 -8.29
N ALA A 174 2.32 7.98 -7.48
CA ALA A 174 1.87 8.42 -6.17
C ALA A 174 2.99 8.51 -5.11
N TYR A 175 3.93 7.56 -5.14
CA TYR A 175 5.15 7.61 -4.33
C TYR A 175 5.92 8.90 -4.62
N ASN A 176 6.02 9.24 -5.91
CA ASN A 176 6.73 10.39 -6.45
C ASN A 176 5.94 11.73 -6.41
N ASP A 177 4.68 11.74 -5.98
CA ASP A 177 3.93 12.98 -5.88
C ASP A 177 4.13 13.64 -4.52
N LYS A 178 5.29 14.28 -4.35
CA LYS A 178 5.69 14.99 -3.11
C LYS A 178 6.05 16.45 -3.35
N GLY A 179 5.52 17.04 -4.43
CA GLY A 179 5.73 18.45 -4.79
C GLY A 179 7.21 18.85 -4.79
N ARG A 180 7.53 19.99 -4.16
CA ARG A 180 8.88 20.57 -4.15
C ARG A 180 9.97 19.69 -3.53
N VAL A 181 9.60 18.70 -2.70
CA VAL A 181 10.56 17.79 -2.04
C VAL A 181 10.67 16.43 -2.74
N ARG A 182 10.05 16.26 -3.91
CA ARG A 182 10.17 15.02 -4.69
C ARG A 182 11.63 14.60 -4.93
N GLY A 183 12.54 15.54 -5.17
CA GLY A 183 13.96 15.22 -5.37
C GLY A 183 14.62 14.44 -4.22
N VAL A 184 14.08 14.51 -3.00
CA VAL A 184 14.57 13.71 -1.86
C VAL A 184 14.43 12.21 -2.12
N LEU A 185 13.36 11.80 -2.81
CA LEU A 185 13.08 10.39 -3.07
C LEU A 185 14.03 9.77 -4.12
N ASP A 186 14.68 10.58 -4.95
CA ASP A 186 15.66 10.07 -5.94
C ASP A 186 16.89 9.45 -5.27
N SER A 187 17.19 9.87 -4.04
CA SER A 187 18.29 9.34 -3.23
C SER A 187 17.88 8.16 -2.34
N ILE A 188 16.63 7.71 -2.40
CA ILE A 188 16.10 6.62 -1.56
C ILE A 188 15.90 5.38 -2.44
N PRO A 189 16.76 4.36 -2.35
CA PRO A 189 16.56 3.12 -3.07
C PRO A 189 15.27 2.44 -2.60
N LEU A 190 14.44 2.00 -3.54
CA LEU A 190 13.17 1.31 -3.26
C LEU A 190 13.25 -0.15 -3.72
N TYR A 191 12.98 -1.08 -2.82
CA TYR A 191 13.07 -2.52 -3.08
C TYR A 191 11.76 -3.22 -2.76
N VAL A 192 11.44 -4.28 -3.50
CA VAL A 192 10.37 -5.24 -3.17
C VAL A 192 11.01 -6.53 -2.69
N VAL A 193 10.62 -6.99 -1.49
CA VAL A 193 11.13 -8.24 -0.90
C VAL A 193 10.36 -9.42 -1.50
N LEU A 194 11.04 -10.24 -2.29
CA LEU A 194 10.43 -11.40 -2.96
C LEU A 194 10.27 -12.63 -2.06
N ALA A 195 11.02 -12.69 -0.96
CA ALA A 195 10.97 -13.81 -0.03
C ALA A 195 9.67 -13.79 0.79
N GLU A 196 8.85 -14.83 0.65
CA GLU A 196 7.59 -14.97 1.38
C GLU A 196 7.79 -15.27 2.87
N ASP A 197 8.93 -15.84 3.24
CA ASP A 197 9.26 -16.29 4.60
C ASP A 197 10.14 -15.30 5.39
N VAL A 198 10.24 -14.04 4.95
CA VAL A 198 11.13 -13.03 5.59
C VAL A 198 10.87 -12.87 7.09
N GLY A 199 9.61 -12.94 7.53
CA GLY A 199 9.24 -12.90 8.95
C GLY A 199 9.78 -14.09 9.75
N GLN A 200 9.73 -15.30 9.17
CA GLN A 200 10.26 -16.52 9.79
C GLN A 200 11.79 -16.48 9.87
N ARG A 201 12.46 -15.98 8.81
CA ARG A 201 13.91 -15.76 8.79
C ARG A 201 14.34 -14.76 9.87
N GLY A 202 13.62 -13.65 10.00
CA GLY A 202 13.85 -12.65 11.04
C GLY A 202 13.69 -13.24 12.45
N ALA A 203 12.62 -13.99 12.70
CA ALA A 203 12.39 -14.66 13.97
C ALA A 203 13.50 -15.67 14.31
N LYS A 204 13.94 -16.48 13.33
CA LYS A 204 15.06 -17.43 13.49
C LYS A 204 16.36 -16.70 13.84
N LEU A 205 16.68 -15.62 13.13
CA LEU A 205 17.88 -14.81 13.40
C LEU A 205 17.85 -14.22 14.82
N MET A 206 16.71 -13.69 15.25
CA MET A 206 16.55 -13.16 16.59
C MET A 206 16.69 -14.23 17.67
N ALA A 207 16.13 -15.42 17.47
CA ALA A 207 16.31 -16.56 18.37
C ALA A 207 17.79 -16.93 18.52
N TYR A 208 18.55 -16.97 17.42
CA TYR A 208 19.99 -17.26 17.45
C TYR A 208 20.78 -16.18 18.20
N ARG A 209 20.46 -14.91 17.99
CA ARG A 209 21.11 -13.79 18.72
C ARG A 209 20.84 -13.85 20.22
N LEU A 210 19.60 -14.14 20.61
CA LEU A 210 19.23 -14.28 22.03
C LEU A 210 19.97 -15.45 22.67
N LEU A 211 20.05 -16.60 21.99
CA LEU A 211 20.81 -17.75 22.46
C LEU A 211 22.31 -17.41 22.64
N GLY A 212 22.92 -16.74 21.66
CA GLY A 212 24.33 -16.33 21.75
C GLY A 212 24.61 -15.40 22.93
N ARG A 213 23.68 -14.51 23.28
CA ARG A 213 23.79 -13.65 24.46
C ARG A 213 23.76 -14.47 25.75
N VAL A 214 22.85 -15.43 25.88
CA VAL A 214 22.75 -16.33 27.05
C VAL A 214 24.04 -17.13 27.23
N VAL A 215 24.53 -17.75 26.15
CA VAL A 215 25.77 -18.55 26.18
C VAL A 215 26.98 -17.71 26.55
N SER A 216 27.07 -16.48 26.02
CA SER A 216 28.17 -15.56 26.32
C SER A 216 28.10 -14.98 27.74
N SER A 217 26.92 -14.93 28.35
CA SER A 217 26.73 -14.41 29.71
C SER A 217 27.00 -15.45 30.82
N GLY A 218 27.29 -16.70 30.48
CA GLY A 218 27.64 -17.74 31.47
C GLY A 218 26.49 -18.22 32.35
N LEU A 219 25.24 -18.04 31.89
CA LEU A 219 24.04 -18.66 32.48
C LEU A 219 23.78 -20.02 31.84
#